data_AF-A0A1I2ATT6-F1
#
_entry.id   AF-A0A1I2ATT6-F1
#
_cell.length_a   1.000
_cell.length_b   1.000
_cell.length_c   1.000
_cell.angle_alpha   90.00
_cell.angle_beta   90.00
_cell.angle_gamma   90.00
#
_symmetry.space_group_name_H-M   'P 1'
#
loop_
_entity.id
_entity.type
_entity.pdbx_description
1 polymer ?
#
loop_
_entity_poly.entity_id
_entity_poly.type
_entity_poly.pdbx_seq_one_letter_code
_entity_poly.pdbx_strand_id
1 'polypeptide(L)'
;MLPGRSVVDAGDVRIREATADDWPAIWRFMRDIVSAGETFCWERDTNEPSARAGWMRLPPGRTVVAIDHEGSVVGTAETHPNHAGPGAHVANAGFMVDPAHAGRGYGRALGEHVVEQARADGYSAMQFNAVVETNTGAVALWRSLGFEILATVPEAFEHPEKGFVGLHIMHRAL
;
A
#
# COMPACT_ATOMS: atom_id res chain seq x y z
N MET A 1 -30.26 26.57 -7.24
CA MET A 1 -29.43 26.51 -6.03
C MET A 1 -29.25 25.05 -5.67
N LEU A 2 -28.16 24.44 -6.12
CA LEU A 2 -27.74 23.08 -5.77
C LEU A 2 -26.40 23.24 -5.04
N PRO A 3 -26.20 22.62 -3.87
CA PRO A 3 -24.94 22.76 -3.15
C PRO A 3 -23.84 22.05 -3.93
N GLY A 4 -22.77 22.78 -4.22
CA GLY A 4 -21.60 22.28 -4.90
C GLY A 4 -20.99 21.10 -4.14
N ARG A 5 -20.72 20.01 -4.87
CA ARG A 5 -19.81 18.97 -4.40
C ARG A 5 -18.49 19.65 -4.02
N SER A 6 -18.14 19.65 -2.74
CA SER A 6 -16.81 20.06 -2.31
C SER A 6 -15.81 19.06 -2.88
N VAL A 7 -15.13 19.48 -3.94
CA VAL A 7 -13.85 18.90 -4.33
C VAL A 7 -12.89 19.30 -3.22
N VAL A 8 -12.56 18.36 -2.34
CA VAL A 8 -11.40 18.53 -1.45
C VAL A 8 -10.19 18.55 -2.37
N ASP A 9 -9.51 19.69 -2.39
CA ASP A 9 -8.27 19.90 -3.14
C ASP A 9 -7.24 18.88 -2.66
N ALA A 10 -6.67 18.10 -3.57
CA ALA A 10 -5.56 17.19 -3.28
C ALA A 10 -4.23 17.95 -3.08
N GLY A 11 -4.30 19.26 -2.84
CA GLY A 11 -3.20 20.22 -2.92
C GLY A 11 -2.10 20.08 -1.88
N ASP A 12 -2.33 19.44 -0.73
CA ASP A 12 -1.34 19.43 0.37
C ASP A 12 -1.04 18.01 0.90
N VAL A 13 -1.00 17.00 0.02
CA VAL A 13 -0.30 15.75 0.38
C VAL A 13 1.16 15.86 -0.04
N ARG A 14 2.07 15.82 0.95
CA ARG A 14 3.51 15.73 0.69
C ARG A 14 3.96 14.28 0.86
N ILE A 15 4.53 13.70 -0.19
CA ILE A 15 5.14 12.37 -0.14
C ILE A 15 6.66 12.52 -0.11
N ARG A 16 7.32 11.81 0.80
CA ARG A 16 8.78 11.78 0.92
C ARG A 16 9.27 10.42 1.42
N GLU A 17 10.56 10.14 1.23
CA GLU A 17 11.24 9.02 1.88
C GLU A 17 11.02 9.07 3.40
N ALA A 18 10.72 7.91 3.96
CA ALA A 18 10.55 7.70 5.38
C ALA A 18 11.92 7.69 6.07
N THR A 19 11.99 8.29 7.26
CA THR A 19 13.14 8.19 8.15
C THR A 19 12.83 7.24 9.30
N ALA A 20 13.84 6.91 10.10
CA ALA A 20 13.65 6.14 11.32
C ALA A 20 12.66 6.80 12.30
N ASP A 21 12.55 8.13 12.28
CA ASP A 21 11.71 8.92 13.18
C ASP A 21 10.23 8.88 12.80
N ASP A 22 9.89 8.48 11.57
CA ASP A 22 8.50 8.31 11.13
C ASP A 22 7.87 7.02 11.66
N TRP A 23 8.70 6.05 12.09
CA TRP A 23 8.24 4.72 12.47
C TRP A 23 7.16 4.72 13.56
N PRO A 24 7.27 5.49 14.67
CA PRO A 24 6.20 5.53 15.67
C PRO A 24 4.85 5.97 15.10
N ALA A 25 4.84 6.90 14.14
CA ALA A 25 3.62 7.36 13.49
C ALA A 25 3.05 6.32 12.51
N ILE A 26 3.92 5.65 11.74
CA ILE A 26 3.55 4.53 10.88
C ILE A 26 2.94 3.39 11.70
N TRP A 27 3.63 2.99 12.77
CA TRP A 27 3.26 1.87 13.61
C TRP A 27 1.88 2.06 14.24
N ARG A 28 1.53 3.30 14.63
CA ARG A 28 0.24 3.65 15.23
C ARG A 28 -0.94 3.10 14.44
N PHE A 29 -1.00 3.37 13.13
CA PHE A 29 -2.11 2.90 12.30
C PHE A 29 -1.84 1.51 11.69
N MET A 30 -0.58 1.16 11.45
CA MET A 30 -0.22 -0.16 10.92
C MET A 30 -0.66 -1.29 11.85
N ARG A 31 -0.44 -1.14 13.17
CA ARG A 31 -0.85 -2.14 14.16
C ARG A 31 -2.35 -2.41 14.10
N ASP A 32 -3.15 -1.37 13.92
CA ASP A 32 -4.61 -1.49 13.88
C ASP A 32 -5.05 -2.16 12.57
N ILE A 33 -4.43 -1.84 11.43
CA ILE A 33 -4.67 -2.51 10.13
C ILE A 33 -4.28 -4.00 10.18
N VAL A 34 -3.12 -4.32 10.75
CA VAL A 34 -2.60 -5.69 10.83
C VAL A 34 -3.45 -6.53 11.79
N SER A 35 -3.81 -5.97 12.95
CA SER A 35 -4.62 -6.68 13.93
C SER A 35 -6.06 -6.92 13.45
N ALA A 36 -6.61 -6.02 12.61
CA ALA A 36 -7.88 -6.24 11.93
C ALA A 36 -7.82 -7.48 11.01
N GLY A 37 -6.70 -7.73 10.34
CA GLY A 37 -6.52 -8.95 9.54
C GLY A 37 -7.41 -9.03 8.30
N GLU A 38 -7.77 -7.88 7.71
CA GLU A 38 -8.71 -7.80 6.59
C GLU A 38 -8.01 -7.61 5.23
N THR A 39 -6.76 -7.14 5.23
CA THR A 39 -6.11 -6.63 4.00
C THR A 39 -4.68 -7.10 3.75
N PHE A 40 -3.98 -7.63 4.76
CA PHE A 40 -2.59 -8.07 4.65
C PHE A 40 -2.42 -9.51 5.15
N CYS A 41 -1.55 -10.27 4.49
CA CYS A 41 -1.15 -11.62 4.91
C CYS A 41 -0.06 -11.59 6.00
N TRP A 42 -0.26 -10.77 7.03
CA TRP A 42 0.64 -10.68 8.18
C TRP A 42 0.01 -11.39 9.38
N GLU A 43 0.84 -11.88 10.30
CA GLU A 43 0.37 -12.37 11.59
C GLU A 43 -0.33 -11.24 12.35
N ARG A 44 -1.57 -11.46 12.80
CA ARG A 44 -2.39 -10.42 13.45
C ARG A 44 -1.79 -9.91 14.77
N ASP A 45 -0.94 -10.71 15.40
CA ASP A 45 -0.20 -10.42 16.63
C ASP A 45 1.29 -10.11 16.37
N THR A 46 1.64 -9.74 15.13
CA THR A 46 2.99 -9.29 14.78
C THR A 46 3.49 -8.21 15.75
N ASN A 47 4.70 -8.42 16.27
CA ASN A 47 5.35 -7.47 17.17
C ASN A 47 5.97 -6.30 16.39
N GLU A 48 6.13 -5.16 17.07
CA GLU A 48 6.65 -3.92 16.47
C GLU A 48 8.05 -4.07 15.82
N PRO A 49 9.06 -4.71 16.46
CA PRO A 49 10.35 -4.94 15.82
C PRO A 49 10.27 -5.72 14.49
N SER A 50 9.47 -6.78 14.43
CA SER A 50 9.27 -7.58 13.23
C SER A 50 8.56 -6.77 12.14
N ALA A 51 7.51 -6.02 12.49
CA ALA A 51 6.82 -5.13 11.56
C ALA A 51 7.78 -4.07 10.98
N ARG A 52 8.62 -3.49 11.85
CA ARG A 52 9.61 -2.47 11.45
C ARG A 52 10.60 -3.03 10.45
N ALA A 53 11.17 -4.19 10.72
CA ALA A 53 12.11 -4.86 9.83
C ALA A 53 11.46 -5.27 8.49
N GLY A 54 10.17 -5.62 8.51
CA GLY A 54 9.41 -5.98 7.32
C GLY A 54 9.04 -4.78 6.43
N TRP A 55 8.74 -3.62 7.03
CA TRP A 55 8.21 -2.46 6.31
C TRP A 55 9.26 -1.40 5.94
N MET A 56 10.21 -1.14 6.83
CA MET A 56 11.25 -0.12 6.62
C MET A 56 12.35 -0.71 5.74
N ARG A 57 12.22 -0.55 4.42
CA ARG A 57 13.12 -1.14 3.42
C ARG A 57 14.45 -0.43 3.37
N LEU A 58 15.48 -1.20 3.04
CA LEU A 58 16.80 -0.71 2.66
C LEU A 58 16.97 -0.82 1.14
N PRO A 59 17.86 -0.02 0.52
CA PRO A 59 18.15 -0.11 -0.90
C PRO A 59 18.47 -1.55 -1.35
N PRO A 60 17.96 -1.98 -2.52
CA PRO A 60 17.24 -1.20 -3.53
C PRO A 60 15.75 -0.96 -3.21
N GLY A 61 15.25 -1.42 -2.07
CA GLY A 61 13.92 -1.09 -1.60
C GLY A 61 13.83 0.33 -1.00
N ARG A 62 12.62 0.87 -0.98
CA ARG A 62 12.29 2.20 -0.48
C ARG A 62 11.08 2.14 0.42
N THR A 63 10.96 3.10 1.32
CA THR A 63 9.77 3.32 2.13
C THR A 63 9.46 4.81 2.14
N VAL A 64 8.24 5.18 1.81
CA VAL A 64 7.77 6.57 1.78
C VAL A 64 6.64 6.78 2.77
N VAL A 65 6.45 8.03 3.16
CA VAL A 65 5.31 8.50 3.97
C VAL A 65 4.52 9.57 3.24
N ALA A 66 3.20 9.52 3.36
CA ALA A 66 2.30 10.60 3.00
C ALA A 66 2.05 11.46 4.23
N ILE A 67 2.24 12.76 4.08
CA ILE A 67 2.09 13.76 5.12
C ILE A 67 0.97 14.70 4.70
N ASP A 68 0.01 14.92 5.60
CA ASP A 68 -1.07 15.87 5.37
C ASP A 68 -0.64 17.33 5.60
N HIS A 69 -1.56 18.25 5.32
CA HIS A 69 -1.40 19.69 5.53
C HIS A 69 -1.11 20.10 6.99
N GLU A 70 -1.44 19.25 7.97
CA GLU A 70 -1.16 19.49 9.40
C GLU A 70 0.23 18.97 9.80
N GLY A 71 0.96 18.33 8.88
CA GLY A 71 2.28 17.76 9.12
C GLY A 71 2.25 16.35 9.71
N SER A 72 1.08 15.71 9.76
CA SER A 72 0.91 14.35 10.29
C SER A 72 1.20 13.29 9.23
N VAL A 73 1.89 12.21 9.61
CA VAL A 73 2.02 11.01 8.77
C VAL A 73 0.67 10.29 8.75
N VAL A 74 0.03 10.26 7.59
CA VAL A 74 -1.31 9.70 7.38
C VAL A 74 -1.32 8.48 6.47
N GLY A 75 -0.16 8.10 5.94
CA GLY A 75 -0.01 6.88 5.18
C GLY A 75 1.45 6.58 4.90
N THR A 76 1.71 5.35 4.45
CA THR A 76 3.04 4.88 4.07
C THR A 76 2.91 3.88 2.94
N ALA A 77 3.96 3.79 2.13
CA ALA A 77 4.13 2.73 1.16
C ALA A 77 5.57 2.26 1.14
N GLU A 78 5.78 1.01 0.76
CA GLU A 78 7.10 0.44 0.53
C GLU A 78 7.20 -0.12 -0.87
N THR A 79 8.40 -0.22 -1.41
CA THR A 79 8.65 -0.80 -2.74
C THR A 79 9.95 -1.57 -2.70
N HIS A 80 10.00 -2.73 -3.32
CA HIS A 80 11.17 -3.61 -3.34
C HIS A 80 11.14 -4.53 -4.58
N PRO A 81 12.25 -5.20 -4.93
CA PRO A 81 12.21 -6.26 -5.94
C PRO A 81 11.28 -7.38 -5.50
N ASN A 82 10.31 -7.77 -6.33
CA ASN A 82 9.36 -8.84 -6.03
C ASN A 82 10.06 -10.20 -5.86
N HIS A 83 11.15 -10.39 -6.59
CA HIS A 83 12.04 -11.54 -6.49
C HIS A 83 13.50 -11.11 -6.58
N ALA A 84 14.42 -11.96 -6.14
CA ALA A 84 15.86 -11.73 -6.27
C ALA A 84 16.38 -12.08 -7.67
N GLY A 85 17.64 -11.71 -7.94
CA GLY A 85 18.39 -12.15 -9.13
C GLY A 85 17.67 -11.82 -10.45
N PRO A 86 17.43 -12.80 -11.34
CA PRO A 86 16.83 -12.56 -12.65
C PRO A 86 15.40 -12.02 -12.58
N GLY A 87 14.70 -12.14 -11.45
CA GLY A 87 13.35 -11.58 -11.23
C GLY A 87 13.33 -10.17 -10.66
N ALA A 88 14.48 -9.57 -10.36
CA ALA A 88 14.57 -8.29 -9.65
C ALA A 88 14.11 -7.08 -10.47
N HIS A 89 13.85 -7.25 -11.77
CA HIS A 89 13.32 -6.21 -12.66
C HIS A 89 11.81 -5.96 -12.51
N VAL A 90 11.12 -6.76 -11.68
CA VAL A 90 9.71 -6.59 -11.32
C VAL A 90 9.62 -6.12 -9.87
N ALA A 91 8.99 -4.97 -9.63
CA ALA A 91 8.76 -4.44 -8.29
C ALA A 91 7.55 -5.11 -7.60
N ASN A 92 7.56 -5.10 -6.29
CA ASN A 92 6.40 -5.29 -5.43
C ASN A 92 6.26 -4.06 -4.52
N ALA A 93 5.05 -3.79 -4.03
CA ALA A 93 4.81 -2.71 -3.09
C ALA A 93 3.64 -3.04 -2.16
N GLY A 94 3.73 -2.51 -0.94
CA GLY A 94 2.68 -2.50 0.07
C GLY A 94 2.27 -1.07 0.41
N PHE A 95 0.99 -0.88 0.77
CA PHE A 95 0.42 0.43 1.05
C PHE A 95 -0.46 0.39 2.29
N MET A 96 -0.30 1.37 3.18
CA MET A 96 -1.17 1.56 4.34
C MET A 96 -1.55 3.02 4.47
N VAL A 97 -2.83 3.29 4.68
CA VAL A 97 -3.36 4.62 4.98
C VAL A 97 -4.03 4.54 6.34
N ASP A 98 -3.79 5.53 7.19
CA ASP A 98 -4.45 5.63 8.49
C ASP A 98 -5.98 5.58 8.29
N PRO A 99 -6.70 4.62 8.91
CA PRO A 99 -8.15 4.49 8.75
C PRO A 99 -8.93 5.78 9.06
N ALA A 100 -8.43 6.64 9.96
CA ALA A 100 -9.05 7.94 10.26
C ALA A 100 -8.98 8.94 9.10
N HIS A 101 -8.13 8.66 8.11
CA HIS A 101 -7.85 9.48 6.94
C HIS A 101 -8.27 8.80 5.62
N ALA A 102 -8.99 7.66 5.71
CA ALA A 102 -9.50 6.94 4.54
C ALA A 102 -10.46 7.81 3.69
N GLY A 103 -10.55 7.51 2.40
CA GLY A 103 -11.45 8.22 1.47
C GLY A 103 -11.00 9.64 1.07
N ARG A 104 -9.83 10.09 1.52
CA ARG A 104 -9.28 11.44 1.23
C ARG A 104 -8.24 11.49 0.10
N GLY A 105 -8.06 10.39 -0.63
CA GLY A 105 -7.14 10.33 -1.78
C GLY A 105 -5.69 9.96 -1.46
N TYR A 106 -5.29 9.82 -0.19
CA TYR A 106 -3.91 9.47 0.18
C TYR A 106 -3.42 8.16 -0.42
N GLY A 107 -4.27 7.13 -0.48
CA GLY A 107 -3.91 5.85 -1.12
C GLY A 107 -3.62 6.00 -2.62
N ARG A 108 -4.37 6.89 -3.30
CA ARG A 108 -4.11 7.22 -4.71
C ARG A 108 -2.79 7.96 -4.87
N ALA A 109 -2.56 8.99 -4.07
CA ALA A 109 -1.32 9.77 -4.13
C ALA A 109 -0.09 8.89 -3.88
N LEU A 110 -0.14 7.99 -2.88
CA LEU A 110 0.92 7.01 -2.63
C LEU A 110 1.10 6.04 -3.81
N GLY A 111 0.01 5.51 -4.37
CA GLY A 111 0.06 4.61 -5.51
C GLY A 111 0.68 5.24 -6.76
N GLU A 112 0.30 6.48 -7.08
CA GLU A 112 0.85 7.25 -8.21
C GLU A 112 2.34 7.51 -7.99
N HIS A 113 2.73 8.00 -6.81
CA HIS A 113 4.14 8.25 -6.46
C HIS A 113 5.00 6.98 -6.55
N VAL A 114 4.54 5.86 -5.98
CA VAL A 114 5.29 4.60 -5.98
C VAL A 114 5.47 4.03 -7.38
N VAL A 115 4.46 4.11 -8.24
CA VAL A 115 4.58 3.68 -9.65
C VAL A 115 5.62 4.53 -10.38
N GLU A 116 5.56 5.86 -10.25
CA GLU A 116 6.49 6.77 -10.90
C GLU A 116 7.92 6.55 -10.39
N GLN A 117 8.09 6.39 -9.07
CA GLN A 117 9.37 6.08 -8.44
C GLN A 117 9.92 4.74 -8.93
N ALA A 118 9.11 3.68 -9.02
CA ALA A 118 9.55 2.38 -9.51
C ALA A 118 10.00 2.43 -10.97
N ARG A 119 9.28 3.18 -11.83
CA ARG A 119 9.71 3.42 -13.21
C ARG A 119 11.06 4.14 -13.27
N ALA A 120 11.24 5.18 -12.44
CA ALA A 120 12.48 5.94 -12.36
C ALA A 120 13.67 5.11 -11.83
N ASP A 121 13.40 4.15 -10.94
CA ASP A 121 14.40 3.21 -10.41
C ASP A 121 14.75 2.07 -11.39
N GLY A 122 14.11 2.02 -12.56
CA GLY A 122 14.43 1.08 -13.64
C GLY A 122 13.68 -0.25 -13.55
N TYR A 123 12.64 -0.37 -12.73
CA TYR A 123 11.74 -1.53 -12.78
C TYR A 123 10.92 -1.50 -14.08
N SER A 124 10.71 -2.68 -14.65
CA SER A 124 9.97 -2.87 -15.90
C SER A 124 8.48 -3.17 -15.71
N ALA A 125 8.12 -3.63 -14.51
CA ALA A 125 6.76 -3.97 -14.13
C ALA A 125 6.61 -3.92 -12.61
N MET A 126 5.37 -3.91 -12.14
CA MET A 126 5.01 -4.07 -10.73
C MET A 126 3.97 -5.17 -10.58
N GLN A 127 4.16 -6.04 -9.59
CA GLN A 127 3.26 -7.13 -9.26
C GLN A 127 2.87 -7.08 -7.78
N PHE A 128 1.58 -7.15 -7.51
CA PHE A 128 1.04 -7.41 -6.17
C PHE A 128 0.66 -8.88 -6.08
N ASN A 129 1.31 -9.62 -5.19
CA ASN A 129 1.14 -11.07 -5.08
C ASN A 129 -0.16 -11.48 -4.37
N ALA A 130 -0.68 -10.61 -3.50
CA ALA A 130 -1.80 -10.93 -2.62
C ALA A 130 -2.62 -9.68 -2.32
N VAL A 131 -3.63 -9.41 -3.15
CA VAL A 131 -4.65 -8.39 -2.89
C VAL A 131 -5.94 -9.11 -2.50
N VAL A 132 -6.37 -8.97 -1.25
CA VAL A 132 -7.60 -9.60 -0.73
C VAL A 132 -8.80 -9.17 -1.56
N GLU A 133 -9.54 -10.12 -2.15
CA GLU A 133 -10.61 -9.80 -3.10
C GLU A 133 -11.73 -8.95 -2.49
N THR A 134 -11.96 -9.10 -1.19
CA THR A 134 -12.97 -8.34 -0.46
C THR A 134 -12.53 -6.92 -0.09
N ASN A 135 -11.25 -6.57 -0.28
CA ASN A 135 -10.75 -5.20 -0.18
C ASN A 135 -11.05 -4.44 -1.48
N THR A 136 -12.34 -4.29 -1.77
CA THR A 136 -12.85 -3.72 -3.03
C THR A 136 -12.38 -2.29 -3.28
N GLY A 137 -12.10 -1.51 -2.22
CA GLY A 137 -11.52 -0.18 -2.32
C GLY A 137 -10.11 -0.20 -2.90
N ALA A 138 -9.22 -1.07 -2.39
CA ALA A 138 -7.88 -1.23 -2.93
C ALA A 138 -7.91 -1.82 -4.35
N VAL A 139 -8.75 -2.83 -4.60
CA VAL A 139 -8.90 -3.44 -5.94
C VAL A 139 -9.33 -2.40 -6.98
N ALA A 140 -10.31 -1.56 -6.66
CA ALA A 140 -10.75 -0.48 -7.54
C ALA A 140 -9.66 0.57 -7.76
N LEU A 141 -8.93 0.94 -6.70
CA LEU A 141 -7.79 1.85 -6.81
C LEU A 141 -6.72 1.30 -7.75
N TRP A 142 -6.24 0.07 -7.55
CA TRP A 142 -5.18 -0.52 -8.37
C TRP A 142 -5.59 -0.63 -9.83
N ARG A 143 -6.83 -1.05 -10.11
CA ARG A 143 -7.38 -1.04 -11.48
C ARG A 143 -7.35 0.35 -12.11
N SER A 144 -7.75 1.38 -11.36
CA SER A 144 -7.71 2.77 -11.86
C SER A 144 -6.29 3.29 -12.10
N LEU A 145 -5.28 2.68 -11.45
CA LEU A 145 -3.87 2.95 -11.67
C LEU A 145 -3.25 2.00 -12.72
N GLY A 146 -4.07 1.30 -13.52
CA GLY A 146 -3.60 0.48 -14.64
C GLY A 146 -3.08 -0.91 -14.26
N PHE A 147 -3.38 -1.41 -13.05
CA PHE A 147 -3.15 -2.81 -12.70
C PHE A 147 -4.27 -3.71 -13.20
N GLU A 148 -3.90 -4.86 -13.74
CA GLU A 148 -4.83 -5.91 -14.14
C GLU A 148 -4.81 -7.04 -13.11
N ILE A 149 -5.95 -7.69 -12.90
CA ILE A 149 -6.01 -8.95 -12.13
C ILE A 149 -5.61 -10.07 -13.08
N LEU A 150 -4.47 -10.71 -12.83
CA LEU A 150 -4.01 -11.86 -13.63
C LEU A 150 -4.75 -13.14 -13.24
N ALA A 151 -4.92 -13.35 -11.94
CA ALA A 151 -5.59 -14.53 -11.39
C ALA A 151 -6.12 -14.22 -9.99
N THR A 152 -7.07 -15.04 -9.52
CA THR A 152 -7.49 -15.11 -8.12
C THR A 152 -7.20 -16.51 -7.61
N VAL A 153 -6.42 -16.64 -6.56
CA VAL A 153 -6.29 -17.91 -5.84
C VAL A 153 -7.49 -18.01 -4.90
N PRO A 154 -8.42 -18.96 -5.11
CA PRO A 154 -9.62 -19.07 -4.28
C PRO A 154 -9.27 -19.49 -2.86
N GLU A 155 -10.04 -19.03 -1.88
CA GLU A 155 -9.93 -19.43 -0.46
C GLU A 155 -8.51 -19.27 0.14
N ALA A 156 -7.70 -18.37 -0.41
CA ALA A 156 -6.31 -18.18 -0.05
C ALA A 156 -6.08 -17.19 1.10
N PHE A 157 -7.15 -16.63 1.69
CA PHE A 157 -7.11 -15.68 2.78
C PHE A 157 -8.23 -15.95 3.79
N GLU A 158 -7.90 -16.14 5.07
CA GLU A 158 -8.87 -16.32 6.15
C GLU A 158 -9.32 -14.94 6.68
N HIS A 159 -10.39 -14.39 6.13
CA HIS A 159 -10.94 -13.11 6.56
C HIS A 159 -11.72 -13.28 7.87
N PRO A 160 -11.50 -12.43 8.90
CA PRO A 160 -12.11 -12.59 10.23
C PRO A 160 -13.65 -12.64 10.21
N GLU A 161 -14.28 -11.85 9.33
CA GLU A 161 -15.74 -11.79 9.21
C GLU A 161 -16.33 -12.56 8.01
N LYS A 162 -15.54 -12.83 6.96
CA LYS A 162 -16.04 -13.32 5.66
C LYS A 162 -15.63 -14.75 5.35
N GLY A 163 -14.90 -15.41 6.25
CA GLY A 163 -14.37 -16.75 6.07
C GLY A 163 -13.23 -16.77 5.04
N PHE A 164 -13.06 -17.90 4.35
CA PHE A 164 -12.04 -18.03 3.32
C PHE A 164 -12.43 -17.27 2.05
N VAL A 165 -11.62 -16.30 1.68
CA VAL A 165 -11.77 -15.45 0.49
C VAL A 165 -10.52 -15.54 -0.38
N GLY A 166 -10.62 -15.10 -1.62
CA GLY A 166 -9.56 -15.16 -2.59
C GLY A 166 -8.50 -14.06 -2.46
N LEU A 167 -7.31 -14.36 -3.00
CA LEU A 167 -6.23 -13.41 -3.22
C LEU A 167 -6.03 -13.16 -4.71
N HIS A 168 -6.21 -11.91 -5.13
CA HIS A 168 -5.84 -11.49 -6.47
C HIS A 168 -4.32 -11.35 -6.59
N ILE A 169 -3.78 -11.87 -7.69
CA ILE A 169 -2.46 -11.49 -8.20
C ILE A 169 -2.71 -10.37 -9.20
N MET A 170 -2.13 -9.20 -8.96
CA MET A 170 -2.29 -8.04 -9.84
C MET A 170 -0.96 -7.63 -10.46
N HIS A 171 -0.99 -7.14 -11.70
CA HIS A 171 0.21 -6.77 -12.44
C HIS A 171 0.01 -5.51 -13.27
N ARG A 172 1.07 -4.72 -13.42
CA ARG A 172 1.14 -3.56 -14.30
C ARG A 172 2.53 -3.47 -14.94
N ALA A 173 2.58 -3.26 -16.25
CA ALA A 173 3.82 -2.86 -16.92
C ALA A 173 4.17 -1.39 -16.59
N LEU A 174 5.45 -1.12 -16.32
CA LEU A 174 5.97 0.19 -15.95
C LEU A 174 6.73 0.85 -17.10
#